data_AF-A0A661RCM6-F1
#
_entry.id   AF-A0A661RCM6-F1
#
_cell.length_a   1.000
_cell.length_b   1.000
_cell.length_c   1.000
_cell.angle_alpha   90.00
_cell.angle_beta   90.00
_cell.angle_gamma   90.00
#
_symmetry.space_group_name_H-M   'P 1'
#
loop_
_entity.id
_entity.type
_entity.pdbx_description
1 polymer ?
#
loop_
_entity_poly.entity_id
_entity_poly.type
_entity_poly.pdbx_seq_one_letter_code
_entity_poly.pdbx_strand_id
1 'polypeptide(L)'
;MKKTIIYLLTILMAAFLALPAASMATDYKVTKPVTMTWVAGGVGGGWYVQAGGIARMIAEKEPNLILKVVPGGGVVNPVRV
;
A
#
# COMPACT_ATOMS: atom_id res chain seq x y z
N MET A 1 -35.75 15.35 -29.31
CA MET A 1 -36.14 15.26 -27.89
C MET A 1 -35.90 13.87 -27.29
N LYS A 2 -36.56 12.81 -27.76
CA LYS A 2 -36.39 11.44 -27.21
C LYS A 2 -34.95 10.91 -27.29
N LYS A 3 -34.24 11.09 -28.42
CA LYS A 3 -32.84 10.65 -28.58
C LYS A 3 -31.88 11.44 -27.68
N THR A 4 -32.08 12.74 -27.55
CA THR A 4 -31.31 13.63 -26.65
C THR A 4 -31.44 13.20 -25.19
N ILE A 5 -32.65 12.81 -24.77
CA ILE A 5 -32.91 12.29 -23.42
C ILE A 5 -32.21 10.94 -23.19
N ILE A 6 -32.20 10.07 -24.20
CA ILE A 6 -31.51 8.77 -24.12
C ILE A 6 -29.99 8.98 -23.98
N TYR A 7 -29.38 9.87 -24.77
CA TYR A 7 -27.94 10.16 -24.66
C TYR A 7 -27.57 10.74 -23.28
N LEU A 8 -28.40 11.64 -22.75
CA LEU A 8 -28.22 12.20 -21.41
C LEU A 8 -28.31 11.11 -20.32
N LEU A 9 -29.28 10.21 -20.41
CA LEU A 9 -29.43 9.09 -19.49
C LEU A 9 -28.24 8.11 -19.56
N THR A 10 -27.71 7.85 -20.76
CA THR A 10 -26.54 6.98 -20.91
C THR A 10 -25.27 7.59 -20.30
N ILE A 11 -25.08 8.91 -20.44
CA ILE A 11 -23.93 9.62 -19.83
C ILE A 11 -24.09 9.66 -18.31
N LEU A 12 -25.30 9.91 -17.82
CA LEU A 12 -25.59 9.92 -16.38
C LEU A 12 -25.35 8.54 -15.76
N MET A 13 -25.77 7.47 -16.43
CA MET A 13 -25.55 6.09 -15.99
C MET A 13 -24.05 5.72 -16.00
N ALA A 14 -23.31 6.11 -17.05
CA ALA A 14 -21.87 5.89 -17.10
C ALA A 14 -21.12 6.62 -15.98
N ALA A 15 -21.50 7.87 -15.68
CA ALA A 15 -20.94 8.62 -14.56
C ALA A 15 -21.26 7.96 -13.22
N PHE A 16 -22.51 7.52 -13.02
CA PHE A 16 -22.94 6.87 -11.78
C PHE A 16 -22.24 5.52 -11.54
N LEU A 17 -21.87 4.79 -12.60
CA LEU A 17 -21.11 3.54 -12.50
C LEU A 17 -19.60 3.77 -12.30
N ALA A 18 -19.03 4.88 -12.81
CA ALA A 18 -17.60 5.16 -12.70
C ALA A 18 -17.20 5.82 -11.36
N LEU A 19 -18.09 6.61 -10.76
CA LEU A 19 -17.81 7.35 -9.52
C LEU A 19 -17.54 6.47 -8.27
N PRO A 20 -18.27 5.36 -8.03
CA PRO A 20 -18.02 4.52 -6.86
C PRO A 20 -16.63 3.92 -6.87
N ALA A 21 -16.14 3.48 -8.04
CA ALA A 21 -14.82 2.86 -8.20
C ALA A 21 -13.66 3.79 -7.78
N ALA A 22 -13.80 5.10 -7.97
CA ALA A 22 -12.82 6.08 -7.52
C ALA A 22 -12.89 6.37 -6.01
N SER A 23 -14.05 6.14 -5.37
CA SER A 23 -14.25 6.41 -3.93
C SER A 23 -13.95 5.21 -3.01
N MET A 24 -13.76 4.01 -3.57
CA MET A 24 -13.51 2.78 -2.79
C MET A 24 -12.07 2.69 -2.24
N ALA A 25 -11.18 3.62 -2.59
CA ALA A 25 -9.88 3.74 -1.93
C ALA A 25 -10.07 4.47 -0.58
N THR A 26 -10.51 3.75 0.45
CA THR A 26 -10.57 4.32 1.80
C THR A 26 -9.16 4.41 2.36
N ASP A 27 -8.75 5.59 2.86
CA ASP A 27 -7.54 5.73 3.67
C ASP A 27 -7.72 4.94 4.97
N TYR A 28 -7.27 3.68 4.98
CA TYR A 28 -7.26 2.88 6.19
C TYR A 28 -6.15 3.41 7.11
N LYS A 29 -6.55 3.84 8.32
CA LYS A 29 -5.62 4.32 9.34
C LYS A 29 -5.52 3.34 10.50
N VAL A 30 -4.29 3.00 10.88
CA VAL A 30 -4.01 2.26 12.11
C VAL A 30 -4.30 3.18 13.30
N THR A 31 -5.36 2.90 14.06
CA THR A 31 -5.83 3.79 15.15
C THR A 31 -5.14 3.53 16.49
N LYS A 32 -4.59 2.34 16.69
CA LYS A 32 -3.90 1.94 17.92
C LYS A 32 -2.44 1.65 17.59
N PRO A 33 -1.48 2.09 18.41
CA PRO A 33 -0.08 1.73 18.22
C PRO A 33 0.10 0.20 18.16
N VAL A 34 0.67 -0.29 17.07
CA VAL A 34 1.00 -1.70 16.85
C VAL A 34 2.45 -1.79 16.42
N THR A 35 3.19 -2.71 17.03
CA THR A 35 4.54 -3.09 16.59
C THR A 35 4.52 -4.51 16.07
N MET A 36 4.98 -4.70 14.84
CA MET A 36 5.15 -6.01 14.22
C MET A 36 6.62 -6.27 13.94
N THR A 37 7.00 -7.55 13.93
CA THR A 37 8.36 -7.97 13.57
C THR A 37 8.36 -8.50 12.15
N TRP A 38 9.29 -8.00 11.34
CA TRP A 38 9.55 -8.50 9.99
C TRP A 38 10.90 -9.22 9.98
N VAL A 39 10.84 -10.55 9.90
CA VAL A 39 12.02 -11.41 9.71
C VAL A 39 12.45 -11.32 8.25
N ALA A 40 13.60 -10.69 7.97
CA ALA A 40 14.13 -10.50 6.62
C ALA A 40 15.21 -11.55 6.29
N GLY A 41 16.28 -11.14 5.59
CA GLY A 41 17.49 -11.93 5.38
C GLY A 41 18.61 -11.59 6.37
N GLY A 42 19.82 -12.08 6.09
CA GLY A 42 21.01 -11.73 6.88
C GLY A 42 21.29 -10.22 6.95
N VAL A 43 21.87 -9.78 8.07
CA VAL A 43 22.24 -8.37 8.31
C VAL A 43 23.08 -7.83 7.16
N GLY A 44 22.73 -6.65 6.64
CA GLY A 44 23.46 -5.99 5.55
C GLY A 44 23.22 -6.57 4.16
N GLY A 45 22.48 -7.68 4.02
CA GLY A 45 22.03 -8.18 2.72
C GLY A 45 20.94 -7.28 2.10
N GLY A 46 20.76 -7.35 0.79
CA GLY A 46 19.79 -6.56 0.04
C GLY A 46 18.35 -6.74 0.54
N TRP A 47 17.97 -7.91 1.04
CA TRP A 47 16.66 -8.11 1.66
C TRP A 47 16.50 -7.38 2.99
N TYR A 48 17.54 -7.37 3.83
CA TYR A 48 17.53 -6.65 5.09
C TYR A 48 17.43 -5.14 4.86
N VAL A 49 18.21 -4.61 3.92
CA VAL A 49 18.21 -3.19 3.55
C VAL A 49 16.85 -2.78 2.96
N GLN A 50 16.30 -3.55 2.01
CA GLN A 50 15.00 -3.24 1.41
C GLN A 50 13.86 -3.30 2.43
N ALA A 51 13.82 -4.32 3.29
CA ALA A 51 12.83 -4.41 4.35
C ALA A 51 12.90 -3.18 5.28
N GLY A 52 14.11 -2.73 5.63
CA GLY A 52 14.32 -1.51 6.42
C GLY A 52 13.78 -0.25 5.72
N GLY A 53 14.05 -0.09 4.43
CA GLY A 53 13.51 1.02 3.63
C GLY A 53 11.99 1.01 3.57
N ILE A 54 11.37 -0.15 3.31
CA ILE A 54 9.91 -0.30 3.29
C ILE A 54 9.31 -0.01 4.67
N ALA A 55 9.89 -0.55 5.75
CA ALA A 55 9.46 -0.29 7.11
C ALA A 55 9.50 1.21 7.45
N ARG A 56 10.53 1.93 6.97
CA ARG A 56 10.62 3.38 7.15
C ARG A 56 9.52 4.13 6.39
N MET A 57 9.30 3.80 5.11
CA MET A 57 8.23 4.42 4.31
C MET A 57 6.85 4.19 4.92
N ILE A 58 6.60 2.99 5.46
CA ILE A 58 5.36 2.69 6.17
C ILE A 58 5.25 3.53 7.44
N ALA A 59 6.30 3.62 8.26
CA ALA A 59 6.27 4.42 9.49
C ALA A 59 6.05 5.93 9.24
N GLU A 60 6.47 6.45 8.08
CA GLU A 60 6.20 7.84 7.68
C GLU A 60 4.74 8.08 7.30
N LYS A 61 4.07 7.07 6.71
CA LYS A 61 2.67 7.18 6.29
C LYS A 61 1.70 6.78 7.40
N GLU A 62 2.07 5.80 8.21
CA GLU A 62 1.27 5.24 9.29
C GLU A 62 2.06 5.21 10.61
N PRO A 63 2.10 6.33 11.35
CA PRO A 63 2.92 6.47 12.57
C PRO A 63 2.55 5.52 13.70
N ASN A 64 1.32 4.98 13.69
CA ASN A 64 0.87 3.99 14.66
C ASN A 64 1.29 2.56 14.30
N LEU A 65 1.96 2.33 13.17
CA LEU A 65 2.47 1.02 12.77
C LEU A 65 3.99 1.04 12.70
N ILE A 66 4.63 0.32 13.62
CA ILE A 66 6.07 0.12 13.62
C ILE A 66 6.39 -1.28 13.11
N LEU A 67 7.17 -1.37 12.03
CA LEU A 67 7.72 -2.63 11.54
C LEU A 67 9.19 -2.77 11.97
N LYS A 68 9.44 -3.62 12.96
CA LYS A 68 10.78 -3.95 13.42
C LYS A 68 11.40 -5.01 12.51
N VAL A 69 12.33 -4.57 11.66
CA VAL A 69 13.10 -5.49 10.81
C VAL A 69 14.16 -6.19 11.64
N VAL A 70 14.18 -7.52 11.57
CA VAL A 70 15.15 -8.36 12.28
C VAL A 70 15.84 -9.32 11.31
N PRO A 71 17.06 -9.77 11.62
CA PRO A 71 17.75 -10.78 10.82
C PRO A 71 16.96 -12.10 10.81
N GLY A 72 17.01 -12.81 9.68
CA GLY A 72 16.34 -14.10 9.50
C GLY A 72 17.22 -15.14 8.82
N GLY A 73 16.77 -16.41 8.83
CA GLY A 73 17.46 -17.55 8.22
C GLY A 73 17.35 -17.65 6.70
N GLY A 74 16.70 -16.69 6.04
CA GLY A 74 16.64 -16.63 4.57
C GLY A 74 17.99 -16.27 3.95
N VAL A 75 18.23 -16.73 2.72
CA VAL A 75 19.44 -16.37 1.96
C VAL A 75 19.57 -14.86 1.81
N VAL A 76 20.80 -14.35 1.88
CA VAL A 76 21.08 -12.95 1.56
C VAL A 76 20.86 -12.72 0.06
N ASN A 77 20.16 -11.65 -0.31
CA ASN A 77 20.26 -11.09 -1.66
C ASN A 77 21.55 -10.25 -1.70
N PRO A 78 22.61 -10.68 -2.38
CA PRO A 78 23.87 -9.96 -2.38
C PRO A 78 23.68 -8.56 -2.97
N VAL A 79 24.23 -7.55 -2.32
CA VAL A 79 24.29 -6.21 -2.90
C VAL A 79 25.32 -6.27 -4.03
N ARG A 80 24.85 -6.21 -5.28
CA ARG A 80 25.76 -6.10 -6.43
C ARG A 80 26.04 -4.62 -6.63
N VAL A 81 27.29 -4.22 -6.39
CA VAL A 81 27.85 -2.90 -6.70
C VAL A 81 28.43 -2.88 -8.10
#